data_AF-A0A6A5K798-F1
#
_entry.id   AF-A0A6A5K798-F1
#
_cell.length_a   1.000
_cell.length_b   1.000
_cell.length_c   1.000
_cell.angle_alpha   90.00
_cell.angle_beta   90.00
_cell.angle_gamma   90.00
#
_symmetry.space_group_name_H-M   'P 1'
#
loop_
_entity.id
_entity.type
_entity.pdbx_description
1 polymer ?
#
loop_
_entity_poly.entity_id
_entity_poly.type
_entity_poly.pdbx_seq_one_letter_code
_entity_poly.pdbx_strand_id
1 'polypeptide(L)'
;MPSKGVKCFAYIAVNGVEIEYTVPKQSIKRREQHQFITNHVEVESSNLPKFKFTGRFEFIVRRDGRELAKQWVDINSMTGKLEDGTMMNMDQTPSIFAEDLIIVYGFYDAGPGLAKLPKQHQCYITVTRNYANWMHEVIPQDSEKSNRPFYKMVLPSPHDIGMNNMSSSLSLLKNAGTGIIKEVFGRSVPNALSIINQVGDKAINRIAPDVVRALAITQKDTLDTILQIGARYFEFRPAKCHRQMQKMSPLEDTWYFQHGAIPGMPYRTLLTHIVQFLQHHREEVIVVHNRWDGVPSDCPRPNDQELKDVLNDVLRNKDLCVGNQDDMMRKSIRALRSEKKRLIVLKDTAQISNYDDDANATLTGDSMVDKLHTMSRDPPKGHHPITLLQCQATATNIRDVIVASVLNSDVSTSPILATKPVCDHKMLPLLRGEVGKKLVAEESVVVVLNDFFDGATADVAINLCRDRLG
;
A
#
# COMPACT_ATOMS: atom_id res chain seq x y z
N MET A 1 -28.09 -12.79 -2.62
CA MET A 1 -27.74 -13.22 -1.26
C MET A 1 -26.31 -12.77 -1.00
N PRO A 2 -25.99 -12.24 0.20
CA PRO A 2 -24.60 -11.97 0.59
C PRO A 2 -23.79 -13.28 0.62
N SER A 3 -22.47 -13.21 0.46
CA SER A 3 -21.64 -14.42 0.40
C SER A 3 -21.30 -14.96 1.78
N LYS A 4 -21.38 -16.28 1.92
CA LYS A 4 -20.79 -17.09 3.00
C LYS A 4 -19.39 -17.63 2.66
N GLY A 5 -18.89 -17.32 1.47
CA GLY A 5 -17.62 -17.76 0.93
C GLY A 5 -16.52 -16.71 1.06
N VAL A 6 -15.29 -17.21 1.24
CA VAL A 6 -14.06 -16.43 1.33
C VAL A 6 -13.14 -16.82 0.19
N LYS A 7 -12.84 -15.86 -0.69
CA LYS A 7 -11.82 -16.01 -1.72
C LYS A 7 -10.46 -15.76 -1.09
N CYS A 8 -9.60 -16.76 -1.14
CA CYS A 8 -8.32 -16.77 -0.44
C CYS A 8 -7.19 -16.56 -1.44
N PHE A 9 -6.28 -15.64 -1.15
CA PHE A 9 -5.11 -15.33 -1.96
C PHE A 9 -3.84 -15.55 -1.13
N ALA A 10 -2.85 -16.23 -1.70
CA ALA A 10 -1.63 -16.58 -0.99
C ALA A 10 -0.36 -16.29 -1.82
N TYR A 11 0.69 -15.87 -1.14
CA TYR A 11 2.05 -15.82 -1.66
C TYR A 11 3.06 -16.24 -0.58
N ILE A 12 3.97 -17.16 -0.89
CA ILE A 12 4.99 -17.65 0.04
C ILE A 12 6.36 -17.48 -0.63
N ALA A 13 7.26 -16.69 -0.05
CA ALA A 13 8.64 -16.52 -0.56
C ALA A 13 9.69 -17.24 0.29
N VAL A 14 9.28 -18.11 1.21
CA VAL A 14 10.17 -18.73 2.20
C VAL A 14 9.98 -20.24 2.31
N ASN A 15 11.09 -20.96 2.41
CA ASN A 15 11.14 -22.40 2.60
C ASN A 15 10.51 -22.85 3.93
N GLY A 16 9.89 -24.03 3.90
CA GLY A 16 9.31 -24.69 5.07
C GLY A 16 7.98 -24.10 5.53
N VAL A 17 7.47 -23.05 4.87
CA VAL A 17 6.21 -22.38 5.23
C VAL A 17 5.00 -23.06 4.59
N GLU A 18 3.92 -23.17 5.37
CA GLU A 18 2.59 -23.57 4.94
C GLU A 18 1.56 -22.52 5.37
N ILE A 19 0.61 -22.22 4.48
CA ILE A 19 -0.61 -21.48 4.80
C ILE A 19 -1.79 -22.44 4.73
N GLU A 20 -2.56 -22.57 5.80
CA GLU A 20 -3.79 -23.35 5.86
C GLU A 20 -4.99 -22.42 5.99
N TYR A 21 -6.02 -22.62 5.17
CA TYR A 21 -7.33 -22.00 5.29
C TYR A 21 -8.32 -23.04 5.80
N THR A 22 -9.09 -22.72 6.84
CA THR A 22 -10.06 -23.64 7.42
C THR A 22 -11.44 -23.00 7.55
N VAL A 23 -12.46 -23.78 7.25
CA VAL A 23 -13.86 -23.53 7.61
C VAL A 23 -14.46 -24.84 8.15
N PRO A 24 -15.68 -24.86 8.73
CA PRO A 24 -16.25 -26.09 9.26
C PRO A 24 -16.26 -27.23 8.23
N LYS A 25 -15.60 -28.34 8.57
CA LYS A 25 -15.43 -29.56 7.75
C LYS A 25 -14.63 -29.39 6.44
N GLN A 26 -13.93 -28.27 6.22
CA GLN A 26 -13.07 -28.07 5.05
C GLN A 26 -11.74 -27.40 5.45
N SER A 27 -10.64 -27.90 4.90
CA SER A 27 -9.31 -27.28 5.03
C SER A 27 -8.55 -27.34 3.70
N ILE A 28 -7.83 -26.27 3.38
CA ILE A 28 -6.95 -26.16 2.21
C ILE A 28 -5.57 -25.72 2.69
N LYS A 29 -4.53 -26.48 2.34
CA LYS A 29 -3.13 -26.18 2.68
C LYS A 29 -2.35 -25.78 1.42
N ARG A 30 -1.50 -24.77 1.54
CA ARG A 30 -0.63 -24.24 0.48
C ARG A 30 0.81 -24.13 0.93
N ARG A 31 1.72 -24.55 0.06
CA ARG A 31 3.18 -24.62 0.28
C ARG A 31 3.97 -24.17 -0.95
N GLU A 32 3.29 -23.86 -2.03
CA GLU A 32 3.88 -23.52 -3.31
C GLU A 32 4.59 -22.16 -3.20
N GLN A 33 5.91 -22.17 -3.38
CA GLN A 33 6.72 -20.97 -3.22
C GLN A 33 6.75 -20.13 -4.49
N HIS A 34 6.82 -18.82 -4.28
CA HIS A 34 6.83 -17.80 -5.31
C HIS A 34 5.71 -18.03 -6.33
N GLN A 35 4.53 -18.42 -5.88
CA GLN A 35 3.35 -18.55 -6.71
C GLN A 35 2.24 -17.69 -6.12
N PHE A 36 1.53 -16.98 -6.98
CA PHE A 36 0.32 -16.26 -6.61
C PHE A 36 -0.83 -17.24 -6.69
N ILE A 37 -1.33 -17.68 -5.55
CA ILE A 37 -2.33 -18.75 -5.47
C ILE A 37 -3.69 -18.12 -5.15
N THR A 38 -4.74 -18.67 -5.74
CA THR A 38 -6.13 -18.34 -5.40
C THR A 38 -6.91 -19.59 -5.03
N ASN A 39 -7.68 -19.52 -3.96
CA ASN A 39 -8.59 -20.55 -3.48
C ASN A 39 -9.93 -19.98 -3.05
N HIS A 40 -10.82 -20.88 -2.66
CA HIS A 40 -12.17 -20.56 -2.22
C HIS A 40 -12.60 -21.57 -1.15
N VAL A 41 -13.18 -21.05 -0.08
CA VAL A 41 -13.78 -21.84 1.01
C VAL A 41 -15.15 -21.27 1.36
N GLU A 42 -16.07 -22.11 1.82
CA GLU A 42 -17.42 -21.68 2.17
C GLU A 42 -17.84 -22.10 3.58
N VAL A 43 -18.43 -21.17 4.32
CA VAL A 43 -19.10 -21.47 5.58
C VAL A 43 -20.50 -21.99 5.30
N GLU A 44 -20.58 -23.31 5.12
CA GLU A 44 -21.82 -24.00 4.77
C GLU A 44 -22.67 -24.36 5.98
N SER A 45 -23.97 -24.01 5.98
CA SER A 45 -24.88 -24.33 7.09
C SER A 45 -25.01 -25.84 7.33
N SER A 46 -24.87 -26.67 6.28
CA SER A 46 -24.85 -28.14 6.39
C SER A 46 -23.61 -28.68 7.13
N ASN A 47 -22.56 -27.87 7.25
CA ASN A 47 -21.35 -28.19 7.98
C ASN A 47 -21.37 -27.73 9.43
N LEU A 48 -22.43 -27.02 9.86
CA LEU A 48 -22.62 -26.52 11.22
C LEU A 48 -23.48 -27.47 12.07
N PRO A 49 -23.36 -27.42 13.42
CA PRO A 49 -24.31 -28.07 14.31
C PRO A 49 -25.75 -27.58 14.08
N LYS A 50 -26.74 -28.44 14.38
CA LYS A 50 -28.16 -28.08 14.26
C LYS A 50 -28.46 -26.77 15.02
N PHE A 51 -29.22 -25.89 14.38
CA PHE A 51 -29.60 -24.56 14.90
C PHE A 51 -28.44 -23.58 15.14
N LYS A 52 -27.23 -23.86 14.62
CA LYS A 52 -26.15 -22.86 14.53
C LYS A 52 -26.04 -22.36 13.10
N PHE A 53 -25.91 -21.04 12.97
CA PHE A 53 -25.76 -20.38 11.67
C PHE A 53 -24.41 -19.71 11.50
N THR A 54 -23.57 -19.70 12.53
CA THR A 54 -22.25 -19.07 12.50
C THR A 54 -21.18 -20.15 12.39
N GLY A 55 -20.27 -19.97 11.44
CA GLY A 55 -19.09 -20.82 11.29
C GLY A 55 -17.84 -19.97 11.14
N ARG A 56 -16.72 -20.53 11.58
CA ARG A 56 -15.46 -19.82 11.63
C ARG A 56 -14.63 -20.04 10.38
N PHE A 57 -14.22 -18.95 9.74
CA PHE A 57 -13.08 -18.95 8.82
C PHE A 57 -11.81 -18.68 9.63
N GLU A 58 -10.76 -19.46 9.39
CA GLU A 58 -9.43 -19.21 9.95
C GLU A 58 -8.37 -19.35 8.87
N PHE A 59 -7.29 -18.59 9.01
CA PHE A 59 -6.02 -18.95 8.41
C PHE A 59 -4.97 -19.25 9.48
N ILE A 60 -4.08 -20.18 9.15
CA ILE A 60 -2.97 -20.57 10.01
C ILE A 60 -1.70 -20.60 9.16
N VAL A 61 -0.67 -19.87 9.59
CA VAL A 61 0.67 -19.93 9.00
C VAL A 61 1.54 -20.81 9.87
N ARG A 62 2.19 -21.80 9.26
CA ARG A 62 3.14 -22.70 9.93
C ARG A 62 4.49 -22.70 9.26
N ARG A 63 5.53 -23.00 10.02
CA ARG A 63 6.84 -23.37 9.50
C ARG A 63 7.27 -24.70 10.10
N ASP A 64 7.57 -25.66 9.24
CA ASP A 64 8.01 -27.01 9.64
C ASP A 64 7.05 -27.66 10.66
N GLY A 65 5.74 -27.44 10.48
CA GLY A 65 4.67 -27.96 11.33
C GLY A 65 4.36 -27.15 12.59
N ARG A 66 5.18 -26.16 12.95
CA ARG A 66 4.92 -25.25 14.09
C ARG A 66 4.07 -24.06 13.67
N GLU A 67 3.03 -23.77 14.44
CA GLU A 67 2.19 -22.58 14.24
C GLU A 67 2.95 -21.30 14.55
N LEU A 68 2.93 -20.37 13.59
CA LEU A 68 3.55 -19.04 13.70
C LEU A 68 2.51 -17.95 13.91
N ALA A 69 1.39 -18.04 13.19
CA ALA A 69 0.29 -17.11 13.29
C ALA A 69 -1.04 -17.80 13.01
N LYS A 70 -2.08 -17.33 13.69
CA LYS A 70 -3.46 -17.75 13.47
C LYS A 70 -4.35 -16.52 13.56
N GLN A 71 -5.24 -16.36 12.59
CA GLN A 71 -6.25 -15.29 12.55
C GLN A 71 -7.58 -15.88 12.11
N TRP A 72 -8.68 -15.30 12.55
CA TRP A 72 -10.00 -15.85 12.30
C TRP A 72 -11.10 -14.80 12.25
N VAL A 73 -12.22 -15.17 11.62
CA VAL A 73 -13.48 -14.43 11.67
C VAL A 73 -14.67 -15.40 11.61
N ASP A 74 -15.67 -15.12 12.41
CA ASP A 74 -16.94 -15.83 12.46
C ASP A 74 -17.91 -15.21 11.44
N ILE A 75 -18.43 -16.05 10.55
CA ILE A 75 -19.27 -15.66 9.42
C ILE A 75 -20.62 -16.35 9.57
N ASN A 76 -21.68 -15.55 9.48
CA ASN A 76 -23.03 -16.06 9.45
C ASN A 76 -23.32 -16.74 8.09
N SER A 77 -23.51 -18.05 8.08
CA SER A 77 -23.76 -18.86 6.89
C SER A 77 -25.06 -18.50 6.14
N MET A 78 -26.01 -17.82 6.77
CA MET A 78 -27.24 -17.36 6.11
C MET A 78 -27.11 -15.94 5.54
N THR A 79 -26.47 -15.04 6.28
CA THR A 79 -26.44 -13.61 5.94
C THR A 79 -25.11 -13.13 5.40
N GLY A 80 -24.04 -13.93 5.45
CA GLY A 80 -22.67 -13.52 5.13
C GLY A 80 -22.08 -12.49 6.09
N LYS A 81 -22.81 -12.08 7.13
CA LYS A 81 -22.35 -11.04 8.04
C LYS A 81 -21.21 -11.55 8.92
N LEU A 82 -20.18 -10.73 9.11
CA LEU A 82 -19.14 -10.96 10.11
C LEU A 82 -19.72 -10.72 11.52
N GLU A 83 -19.47 -11.64 12.45
CA GLU A 83 -20.00 -11.57 13.82
C GLU A 83 -18.93 -11.26 14.87
N ASP A 84 -17.80 -11.96 14.84
CA ASP A 84 -16.67 -11.78 15.76
C ASP A 84 -15.37 -12.22 15.07
N GLY A 85 -14.21 -11.78 15.55
CA GLY A 85 -12.94 -12.19 14.96
C GLY A 85 -11.78 -11.26 15.23
N THR A 86 -10.62 -11.68 14.74
CA THR A 86 -9.37 -10.92 14.78
C THR A 86 -9.10 -10.15 13.48
N MET A 87 -10.05 -10.17 12.53
CA MET A 87 -9.94 -9.54 11.22
C MET A 87 -11.23 -8.77 10.83
N MET A 88 -11.92 -8.21 11.83
CA MET A 88 -13.21 -7.55 11.60
C MET A 88 -13.06 -6.21 10.86
N ASN A 89 -11.89 -5.60 10.91
CA ASN A 89 -11.59 -4.37 10.19
C ASN A 89 -10.09 -4.24 9.91
N MET A 90 -9.74 -3.25 9.09
CA MET A 90 -8.37 -3.01 8.66
C MET A 90 -7.40 -2.73 9.81
N ASP A 91 -7.85 -2.04 10.87
CA ASP A 91 -7.01 -1.72 12.05
C ASP A 91 -6.64 -3.00 12.84
N GLN A 92 -7.37 -4.10 12.65
CA GLN A 92 -7.10 -5.41 13.24
C GLN A 92 -6.26 -6.33 12.33
N THR A 93 -5.73 -5.81 11.21
CA THR A 93 -4.89 -6.58 10.30
C THR A 93 -3.43 -6.11 10.24
N PRO A 94 -2.76 -5.78 11.37
CA PRO A 94 -1.34 -5.43 11.33
C PRO A 94 -0.51 -6.62 10.88
N SER A 95 0.60 -6.36 10.19
CA SER A 95 1.52 -7.42 9.81
C SER A 95 2.14 -8.08 11.05
N ILE A 96 2.33 -9.40 10.99
CA ILE A 96 2.84 -10.20 12.10
C ILE A 96 4.31 -10.52 11.84
N PHE A 97 5.15 -10.25 12.82
CA PHE A 97 6.56 -10.66 12.84
C PHE A 97 6.67 -11.98 13.58
N ALA A 98 7.23 -13.00 12.92
CA ALA A 98 7.46 -14.32 13.51
C ALA A 98 8.81 -14.84 13.05
N GLU A 99 9.76 -15.00 13.98
CA GLU A 99 11.16 -15.33 13.66
C GLU A 99 11.79 -14.32 12.68
N ASP A 100 12.37 -14.80 11.58
CA ASP A 100 12.90 -14.04 10.45
C ASP A 100 11.84 -13.73 9.38
N LEU A 101 10.55 -14.01 9.65
CA LEU A 101 9.46 -13.86 8.70
C LEU A 101 8.57 -12.66 9.02
N ILE A 102 7.97 -12.10 7.98
CA ILE A 102 6.86 -11.16 8.06
C ILE A 102 5.66 -11.76 7.34
N ILE A 103 4.53 -11.80 8.05
CA ILE A 103 3.24 -12.25 7.55
C ILE A 103 2.37 -11.02 7.36
N VAL A 104 2.13 -10.62 6.12
CA VAL A 104 1.25 -9.51 5.78
C VAL A 104 -0.07 -10.09 5.29
N TYR A 105 -1.19 -9.67 5.87
CA TYR A 105 -2.50 -10.15 5.50
C TYR A 105 -3.55 -9.04 5.57
N GLY A 106 -4.67 -9.25 4.89
CA GLY A 106 -5.84 -8.38 5.00
C GLY A 106 -7.13 -9.14 4.70
N PHE A 107 -8.25 -8.60 5.19
CA PHE A 107 -9.57 -9.20 5.05
C PHE A 107 -10.58 -8.15 4.56
N TYR A 108 -11.15 -8.37 3.38
CA TYR A 108 -12.23 -7.57 2.82
C TYR A 108 -13.58 -8.16 3.20
N ASP A 109 -14.41 -7.37 3.87
CA ASP A 109 -15.80 -7.72 4.15
C ASP A 109 -16.68 -7.41 2.94
N ALA A 110 -17.18 -8.45 2.27
CA ALA A 110 -18.01 -8.28 1.11
C ALA A 110 -19.49 -8.13 1.48
N GLY A 111 -20.08 -7.04 1.02
CA GLY A 111 -21.53 -6.90 0.99
C GLY A 111 -22.19 -7.75 -0.11
N PRO A 112 -23.43 -7.43 -0.52
CA PRO A 112 -24.15 -8.20 -1.55
C PRO A 112 -23.61 -8.01 -2.99
N GLY A 113 -22.44 -7.38 -3.15
CA GLY A 113 -21.80 -7.03 -4.42
C GLY A 113 -22.50 -5.93 -5.20
N LEU A 114 -22.87 -4.85 -4.52
CA LEU A 114 -23.37 -3.64 -5.17
C LEU A 114 -22.27 -3.00 -6.03
N ALA A 115 -22.67 -2.31 -7.10
CA ALA A 115 -21.74 -1.62 -8.00
C ALA A 115 -20.61 -2.51 -8.56
N LYS A 116 -20.88 -3.82 -8.72
CA LYS A 116 -19.93 -4.85 -9.15
C LYS A 116 -18.77 -5.12 -8.18
N LEU A 117 -18.83 -4.59 -6.95
CA LEU A 117 -17.91 -5.00 -5.90
C LEU A 117 -17.97 -6.51 -5.69
N PRO A 118 -16.88 -7.13 -5.22
CA PRO A 118 -16.85 -8.55 -4.93
C PRO A 118 -18.03 -8.95 -4.04
N LYS A 119 -18.69 -10.04 -4.41
CA LYS A 119 -19.79 -10.61 -3.62
C LYS A 119 -19.27 -11.45 -2.47
N GLN A 120 -18.03 -11.93 -2.55
CA GLN A 120 -17.38 -12.84 -1.61
C GLN A 120 -16.34 -12.09 -0.79
N HIS A 121 -16.26 -12.40 0.51
CA HIS A 121 -15.17 -11.89 1.34
C HIS A 121 -13.85 -12.28 0.71
N GLN A 122 -12.82 -11.50 0.95
CA GLN A 122 -11.48 -11.82 0.45
C GLN A 122 -10.50 -11.84 1.61
N CYS A 123 -9.63 -12.84 1.63
CA CYS A 123 -8.50 -12.90 2.55
C CYS A 123 -7.23 -13.05 1.72
N TYR A 124 -6.28 -12.13 1.86
CA TYR A 124 -4.97 -12.28 1.26
C TYR A 124 -3.91 -12.43 2.33
N ILE A 125 -2.90 -13.26 2.05
CA ILE A 125 -1.80 -13.55 2.96
C ILE A 125 -0.52 -13.63 2.12
N THR A 126 0.51 -12.91 2.55
CA THR A 126 1.86 -13.04 2.02
C THR A 126 2.80 -13.39 3.17
N VAL A 127 3.72 -14.32 2.93
CA VAL A 127 4.74 -14.70 3.90
C VAL A 127 6.11 -14.57 3.25
N THR A 128 6.91 -13.61 3.71
CA THR A 128 8.26 -13.36 3.21
C THR A 128 9.26 -13.33 4.35
N ARG A 129 10.55 -13.29 4.01
CA ARG A 129 11.56 -12.92 5.00
C ARG A 129 11.37 -11.46 5.39
N ASN A 130 11.94 -11.09 6.52
CA ASN A 130 12.18 -9.70 6.83
C ASN A 130 13.20 -9.12 5.85
N TYR A 131 12.79 -8.11 5.08
CA TYR A 131 13.59 -7.44 4.05
C TYR A 131 14.22 -6.12 4.54
N ALA A 132 14.43 -5.94 5.85
CA ALA A 132 15.12 -4.77 6.40
C ALA A 132 16.53 -4.54 5.80
N ASN A 133 17.21 -5.61 5.38
CA ASN A 133 18.60 -5.55 4.88
C ASN A 133 18.71 -6.11 3.46
N TRP A 134 17.66 -6.08 2.65
CA TRP A 134 17.68 -6.76 1.37
C TRP A 134 18.76 -6.22 0.42
N MET A 135 19.09 -4.91 0.46
CA MET A 135 20.16 -4.38 -0.40
C MET A 135 21.53 -4.84 0.06
N HIS A 136 21.76 -5.01 1.37
CA HIS A 136 22.96 -5.66 1.88
C HIS A 136 23.06 -7.12 1.39
N GLU A 137 21.97 -7.88 1.51
CA GLU A 137 21.93 -9.30 1.16
C GLU A 137 22.08 -9.55 -0.35
N VAL A 138 21.42 -8.74 -1.18
CA VAL A 138 21.39 -8.90 -2.64
C VAL A 138 22.56 -8.19 -3.32
N ILE A 139 23.04 -7.09 -2.74
CA ILE A 139 24.07 -6.22 -3.30
C ILE A 139 25.10 -5.85 -2.21
N PRO A 140 25.86 -6.81 -1.65
CA PRO A 140 26.85 -6.50 -0.63
C PRO A 140 27.83 -5.43 -1.10
N GLN A 141 28.28 -4.55 -0.20
CA GLN A 141 29.17 -3.43 -0.55
C GLN A 141 30.40 -3.86 -1.35
N ASP A 142 30.97 -5.03 -1.05
CA ASP A 142 32.20 -5.52 -1.67
C ASP A 142 31.96 -6.32 -2.96
N SER A 143 30.71 -6.53 -3.35
CA SER A 143 30.35 -7.28 -4.56
C SER A 143 30.57 -6.49 -5.85
N GLU A 144 30.70 -7.18 -6.98
CA GLU A 144 30.68 -6.54 -8.31
C GLU A 144 29.36 -5.84 -8.61
N LYS A 145 28.24 -6.33 -8.04
CA LYS A 145 26.92 -5.72 -8.20
C LYS A 145 26.88 -4.30 -7.61
N SER A 146 27.64 -4.00 -6.56
CA SER A 146 27.68 -2.66 -5.97
C SER A 146 28.34 -1.62 -6.88
N ASN A 147 29.15 -2.05 -7.86
CA ASN A 147 29.76 -1.16 -8.86
C ASN A 147 28.75 -0.71 -9.93
N ARG A 148 27.57 -1.32 -10.00
CA ARG A 148 26.55 -0.93 -10.96
C ARG A 148 25.97 0.45 -10.63
N PRO A 149 25.58 1.25 -11.64
CA PRO A 149 24.89 2.52 -11.42
C PRO A 149 23.60 2.35 -10.62
N PHE A 150 23.30 3.29 -9.72
CA PHE A 150 22.09 3.24 -8.89
C PHE A 150 20.80 3.36 -9.71
N TYR A 151 20.84 4.00 -10.89
CA TYR A 151 19.68 4.00 -11.79
C TYR A 151 19.26 2.58 -12.21
N LYS A 152 20.11 1.56 -12.07
CA LYS A 152 19.70 0.17 -12.35
C LYS A 152 18.84 -0.46 -11.25
N MET A 153 18.61 0.22 -10.14
CA MET A 153 17.82 -0.31 -9.04
C MET A 153 16.35 -0.45 -9.42
N VAL A 154 15.72 -1.51 -8.92
CA VAL A 154 14.26 -1.67 -8.88
C VAL A 154 13.84 -1.57 -7.41
N LEU A 155 13.06 -0.55 -7.08
CA LEU A 155 12.72 -0.21 -5.70
C LEU A 155 11.24 -0.52 -5.42
N PRO A 156 10.93 -1.31 -4.37
CA PRO A 156 9.55 -1.47 -3.93
C PRO A 156 9.06 -0.21 -3.19
N SER A 157 7.80 0.16 -3.40
CA SER A 157 7.18 1.36 -2.85
C SER A 157 5.74 1.12 -2.37
N PRO A 158 5.38 1.64 -1.18
CA PRO A 158 3.98 1.87 -0.84
C PRO A 158 3.41 3.03 -1.66
N HIS A 159 2.17 2.91 -2.10
CA HIS A 159 1.36 4.02 -2.63
C HIS A 159 0.87 4.90 -1.47
N ASP A 160 0.99 6.22 -1.61
CA ASP A 160 0.47 7.20 -0.65
C ASP A 160 0.82 6.86 0.81
N ILE A 161 2.10 6.63 1.11
CA ILE A 161 2.59 6.17 2.43
C ILE A 161 2.08 6.99 3.62
N GLY A 162 1.74 8.26 3.41
CA GLY A 162 1.19 9.10 4.46
C GLY A 162 -0.24 8.75 4.87
N MET A 163 -0.96 7.93 4.10
CA MET A 163 -2.30 7.46 4.42
C MET A 163 -2.27 6.07 5.07
N ASN A 164 -1.40 5.92 6.09
CA ASN A 164 -1.19 4.65 6.80
C ASN A 164 -1.90 4.55 8.16
N ASN A 165 -2.58 5.62 8.58
CA ASN A 165 -3.44 5.62 9.75
C ASN A 165 -4.44 6.80 9.66
N MET A 166 -5.36 6.83 10.61
CA MET A 166 -6.45 7.80 10.66
C MET A 166 -6.18 8.99 11.60
N SER A 167 -5.02 9.11 12.24
CA SER A 167 -4.82 10.04 13.37
C SER A 167 -5.04 11.51 13.00
N SER A 168 -4.44 11.93 11.88
CA SER A 168 -4.56 13.31 11.38
C SER A 168 -5.97 13.59 10.88
N SER A 169 -6.53 12.68 10.08
CA SER A 169 -7.88 12.77 9.55
C SER A 169 -8.96 12.79 10.63
N LEU A 170 -8.84 11.97 11.68
CA LEU A 170 -9.80 11.98 12.80
C LEU A 170 -9.69 13.26 13.62
N SER A 171 -8.48 13.73 13.88
CA SER A 171 -8.24 15.00 14.56
C SER A 171 -8.86 16.16 13.79
N LEU A 172 -8.74 16.14 12.46
CA LEU A 172 -9.37 17.10 11.57
C LEU A 172 -10.91 17.03 11.66
N LEU A 173 -11.48 15.83 11.56
CA LEU A 173 -12.93 15.62 11.52
C LEU A 173 -13.61 15.94 12.86
N LYS A 174 -12.91 15.79 13.99
CA LYS A 174 -13.48 16.00 15.35
C LYS A 174 -14.10 17.39 15.56
N ASN A 175 -13.51 18.42 14.96
CA ASN A 175 -13.94 19.81 15.11
C ASN A 175 -14.46 20.43 13.79
N ALA A 176 -14.52 19.65 12.71
CA ALA A 176 -14.98 20.14 11.42
C ALA A 176 -16.50 20.27 11.39
N GLY A 177 -17.01 21.46 11.05
CA GLY A 177 -18.41 21.62 10.67
C GLY A 177 -18.72 20.91 9.35
N THR A 178 -19.98 20.54 9.14
CA THR A 178 -20.42 19.76 7.96
C THR A 178 -20.05 20.42 6.62
N GLY A 179 -20.06 21.75 6.54
CA GLY A 179 -19.63 22.47 5.34
C GLY A 179 -18.17 22.25 4.97
N ILE A 180 -17.28 22.15 5.97
CA ILE A 180 -15.87 21.85 5.75
C ILE A 180 -15.71 20.40 5.30
N ILE A 181 -16.43 19.45 5.92
CA ILE A 181 -16.39 18.04 5.52
C ILE A 181 -16.79 17.87 4.05
N LYS A 182 -17.86 18.57 3.62
CA LYS A 182 -18.28 18.62 2.20
C LYS A 182 -17.16 19.13 1.30
N GLU A 183 -16.53 20.24 1.68
CA GLU A 183 -15.43 20.84 0.92
C GLU A 183 -14.20 19.91 0.81
N VAL A 184 -13.81 19.27 1.93
CA VAL A 184 -12.70 18.30 1.98
C VAL A 184 -12.97 17.17 1.00
N PHE A 185 -14.13 16.53 1.12
CA PHE A 185 -14.45 15.35 0.33
C PHE A 185 -14.65 15.68 -1.14
N GLY A 186 -15.20 16.85 -1.46
CA GLY A 186 -15.32 17.29 -2.84
C GLY A 186 -14.03 17.48 -3.59
N ARG A 187 -12.97 17.86 -2.89
CA ARG A 187 -11.65 18.07 -3.47
C ARG A 187 -10.76 16.85 -3.42
N SER A 188 -11.08 15.87 -2.57
CA SER A 188 -10.23 14.70 -2.32
C SER A 188 -10.76 13.42 -2.95
N VAL A 189 -12.08 13.32 -3.11
CA VAL A 189 -12.75 12.14 -3.68
C VAL A 189 -13.76 12.63 -4.71
N PRO A 190 -13.37 12.71 -6.00
CA PRO A 190 -14.30 13.06 -7.07
C PRO A 190 -15.55 12.18 -6.99
N ASN A 191 -16.73 12.78 -7.10
CA ASN A 191 -18.06 12.16 -6.95
C ASN A 191 -18.58 11.92 -5.51
N ALA A 192 -17.75 12.02 -4.47
CA ALA A 192 -18.24 11.91 -3.08
C ALA A 192 -19.24 13.03 -2.73
N LEU A 193 -19.04 14.25 -3.24
CA LEU A 193 -19.96 15.38 -3.05
C LEU A 193 -21.40 15.08 -3.45
N SER A 194 -21.60 14.35 -4.55
CA SER A 194 -22.94 14.04 -5.05
C SER A 194 -23.74 13.18 -4.07
N ILE A 195 -23.05 12.36 -3.27
CA ILE A 195 -23.62 11.50 -2.25
C ILE A 195 -23.82 12.29 -0.96
N ILE A 196 -22.80 13.05 -0.55
CA ILE A 196 -22.84 13.85 0.67
C ILE A 196 -23.98 14.87 0.62
N ASN A 197 -24.30 15.41 -0.56
CA ASN A 197 -25.43 16.32 -0.74
C ASN A 197 -26.81 15.64 -0.65
N GLN A 198 -26.88 14.31 -0.73
CA GLN A 198 -28.13 13.54 -0.58
C GLN A 198 -28.39 13.10 0.88
N VAL A 199 -27.40 13.29 1.76
CA VAL A 199 -27.46 12.88 3.17
C VAL A 199 -27.64 14.11 4.06
N GLY A 200 -28.48 14.03 5.09
CA GLY A 200 -28.69 15.14 6.03
C GLY A 200 -27.42 15.47 6.83
N ASP A 201 -27.24 16.74 7.22
CA ASP A 201 -25.98 17.24 7.79
C ASP A 201 -25.49 16.49 9.05
N LYS A 202 -26.41 16.05 9.91
CA LYS A 202 -26.07 15.24 11.11
C LYS A 202 -25.55 13.84 10.76
N ALA A 203 -26.01 13.25 9.65
CA ALA A 203 -25.56 11.93 9.22
C ALA A 203 -24.18 12.00 8.56
N ILE A 204 -23.84 13.10 7.89
CA ILE A 204 -22.52 13.31 7.27
C ILE A 204 -21.39 13.26 8.30
N ASN A 205 -21.51 13.98 9.41
CA ASN A 205 -20.47 14.01 10.44
C ASN A 205 -20.24 12.62 11.07
N ARG A 206 -21.27 11.76 11.09
CA ARG A 206 -21.20 10.40 11.63
C ARG A 206 -20.47 9.44 10.68
N ILE A 207 -20.69 9.55 9.38
CA ILE A 207 -20.11 8.63 8.38
C ILE A 207 -18.73 9.08 7.89
N ALA A 208 -18.38 10.36 8.06
CA ALA A 208 -17.13 10.93 7.52
C ALA A 208 -15.84 10.15 7.88
N PRO A 209 -15.65 9.66 9.13
CA PRO A 209 -14.50 8.82 9.46
C PRO A 209 -14.44 7.53 8.63
N ASP A 210 -15.59 6.90 8.39
CA ASP A 210 -15.67 5.64 7.64
C ASP A 210 -15.47 5.87 6.15
N VAL A 211 -15.95 7.01 5.62
CA VAL A 211 -15.66 7.45 4.24
C VAL A 211 -14.15 7.63 4.04
N VAL A 212 -13.46 8.34 4.94
CA VAL A 212 -12.00 8.50 4.83
C VAL A 212 -11.30 7.15 4.92
N ARG A 213 -11.70 6.31 5.88
CA ARG A 213 -11.08 5.00 6.05
C ARG A 213 -11.26 4.11 4.81
N ALA A 214 -12.44 4.11 4.21
CA ALA A 214 -12.73 3.28 3.05
C ALA A 214 -12.05 3.79 1.77
N LEU A 215 -11.94 5.11 1.60
CA LEU A 215 -11.59 5.72 0.31
C LEU A 215 -10.22 6.39 0.25
N ALA A 216 -9.58 6.68 1.39
CA ALA A 216 -8.34 7.44 1.42
C ALA A 216 -7.19 6.70 2.12
N ILE A 217 -7.47 5.71 2.97
CA ILE A 217 -6.43 4.90 3.61
C ILE A 217 -5.92 3.86 2.61
N THR A 218 -4.64 3.99 2.26
CA THR A 218 -3.95 3.16 1.26
C THR A 218 -2.96 2.19 1.90
N GLN A 219 -2.61 2.41 3.18
CA GLN A 219 -1.69 1.56 3.92
C GLN A 219 -2.29 1.23 5.30
N LYS A 220 -2.01 0.03 5.81
CA LYS A 220 -2.49 -0.43 7.13
C LYS A 220 -1.38 -0.58 8.16
N ASP A 221 -0.13 -0.62 7.70
CA ASP A 221 1.05 -0.85 8.51
C ASP A 221 1.78 0.45 8.83
N THR A 222 2.50 0.46 9.95
CA THR A 222 3.37 1.59 10.30
C THR A 222 4.52 1.71 9.29
N LEU A 223 5.11 2.90 9.21
CA LEU A 223 6.27 3.13 8.34
C LEU A 223 7.44 2.20 8.70
N ASP A 224 7.67 1.93 9.99
CA ASP A 224 8.70 1.00 10.43
C ASP A 224 8.44 -0.41 9.91
N THR A 225 7.20 -0.89 10.01
CA THR A 225 6.81 -2.19 9.45
C THR A 225 6.99 -2.23 7.93
N ILE A 226 6.59 -1.18 7.21
CA ILE A 226 6.74 -1.08 5.75
C ILE A 226 8.22 -1.08 5.31
N LEU A 227 9.10 -0.46 6.09
CA LEU A 227 10.55 -0.50 5.87
C LEU A 227 11.11 -1.93 6.07
N GLN A 228 10.62 -2.67 7.07
CA GLN A 228 10.98 -4.07 7.33
C GLN A 228 10.41 -5.01 6.26
N ILE A 229 9.21 -4.73 5.73
CA ILE A 229 8.64 -5.44 4.56
C ILE A 229 9.49 -5.20 3.31
N GLY A 230 10.22 -4.09 3.22
CA GLY A 230 11.28 -3.90 2.23
C GLY A 230 11.21 -2.62 1.40
N ALA A 231 10.27 -1.72 1.67
CA ALA A 231 10.09 -0.47 0.90
C ALA A 231 11.35 0.41 0.91
N ARG A 232 11.73 0.96 -0.25
CA ARG A 232 12.93 1.82 -0.41
C ARG A 232 12.70 3.06 -1.28
N TYR A 233 11.49 3.23 -1.81
CA TYR A 233 11.07 4.45 -2.48
C TYR A 233 9.77 4.93 -1.85
N PHE A 234 9.64 6.25 -1.64
CA PHE A 234 8.48 6.86 -1.02
C PHE A 234 8.08 8.13 -1.77
N GLU A 235 6.88 8.13 -2.34
CA GLU A 235 6.27 9.37 -2.81
C GLU A 235 5.61 10.09 -1.64
N PHE A 236 5.88 11.38 -1.51
CA PHE A 236 5.31 12.19 -0.46
C PHE A 236 4.80 13.52 -1.01
N ARG A 237 3.62 13.93 -0.54
CA ARG A 237 2.97 15.17 -0.95
C ARG A 237 2.87 16.15 0.22
N PRO A 238 4.00 16.76 0.66
CA PRO A 238 4.01 17.57 1.87
C PRO A 238 3.28 18.91 1.62
N ALA A 239 2.21 19.17 2.35
CA ALA A 239 1.56 20.48 2.37
C ALA A 239 0.90 20.73 3.72
N LYS A 240 0.63 22.00 4.04
CA LYS A 240 -0.21 22.36 5.18
C LYS A 240 -1.65 21.93 4.93
N CYS A 241 -2.40 21.77 6.02
CA CYS A 241 -3.84 21.55 5.93
C CYS A 241 -4.51 22.66 5.12
N HIS A 242 -5.63 22.32 4.47
CA HIS A 242 -6.43 23.29 3.73
C HIS A 242 -6.75 24.52 4.58
N ARG A 243 -6.59 25.72 4.02
CA ARG A 243 -6.71 27.00 4.77
C ARG A 243 -7.99 27.14 5.60
N GLN A 244 -9.12 26.65 5.10
CA GLN A 244 -10.38 26.70 5.87
C GLN A 244 -10.37 25.74 7.05
N MET A 245 -9.77 24.56 6.88
CA MET A 245 -9.65 23.59 7.96
C MET A 245 -8.65 24.06 9.01
N GLN A 246 -7.54 24.64 8.58
CA GLN A 246 -6.49 25.12 9.48
C GLN A 246 -7.01 26.12 10.53
N LYS A 247 -8.05 26.91 10.20
CA LYS A 247 -8.68 27.85 11.14
C LYS A 247 -9.40 27.18 12.31
N MET A 248 -9.76 25.90 12.19
CA MET A 248 -10.58 25.18 13.17
C MET A 248 -9.98 23.82 13.58
N SER A 249 -8.90 23.41 12.91
CA SER A 249 -8.24 22.14 13.14
C SER A 249 -7.38 22.22 14.41
N PRO A 250 -7.40 21.19 15.27
CA PRO A 250 -6.47 21.07 16.38
C PRO A 250 -5.08 20.62 15.94
N LEU A 251 -4.87 20.35 14.64
CA LEU A 251 -3.58 19.93 14.10
C LEU A 251 -2.57 21.08 14.17
N GLU A 252 -1.31 20.72 14.42
CA GLU A 252 -0.18 21.65 14.35
C GLU A 252 -0.09 22.27 12.94
N ASP A 253 0.31 23.54 12.85
CA ASP A 253 0.57 24.18 11.56
C ASP A 253 1.90 23.71 10.95
N THR A 254 1.91 22.49 10.44
CA THR A 254 3.08 21.83 9.87
C THR A 254 2.76 21.13 8.55
N TRP A 255 3.76 20.48 7.95
CA TRP A 255 3.65 19.79 6.67
C TRP A 255 3.14 18.36 6.88
N TYR A 256 2.00 18.06 6.29
CA TYR A 256 1.38 16.73 6.27
C TYR A 256 1.42 16.16 4.86
N PHE A 257 1.40 14.84 4.76
CA PHE A 257 1.01 14.18 3.52
C PHE A 257 -0.41 14.62 3.15
N GLN A 258 -0.64 14.93 1.87
CA GLN A 258 -1.95 15.27 1.36
C GLN A 258 -2.45 14.20 0.39
N HIS A 259 -3.58 13.58 0.71
CA HIS A 259 -4.40 12.82 -0.23
C HIS A 259 -5.60 13.70 -0.63
N GLY A 260 -5.43 14.45 -1.72
CA GLY A 260 -6.29 15.59 -1.99
C GLY A 260 -6.17 16.64 -0.87
N ALA A 261 -7.27 16.93 -0.18
CA ALA A 261 -7.32 17.82 0.97
C ALA A 261 -7.34 17.08 2.33
N ILE A 262 -7.25 15.74 2.33
CA ILE A 262 -7.23 14.92 3.54
C ILE A 262 -5.79 14.79 4.04
N PRO A 263 -5.46 15.30 5.24
CA PRO A 263 -4.10 15.24 5.79
C PRO A 263 -3.81 13.86 6.41
N GLY A 264 -2.67 13.29 6.04
CA GLY A 264 -2.13 12.04 6.57
C GLY A 264 -0.98 12.26 7.56
N MET A 265 0.06 11.42 7.46
CA MET A 265 1.28 11.47 8.25
C MET A 265 2.01 12.82 8.13
N PRO A 266 2.59 13.38 9.21
CA PRO A 266 3.49 14.52 9.12
C PRO A 266 4.79 14.21 8.34
N TYR A 267 5.29 15.16 7.55
CA TYR A 267 6.53 15.00 6.78
C TYR A 267 7.76 14.73 7.66
N ARG A 268 7.82 15.42 8.81
CA ARG A 268 8.86 15.19 9.82
C ARG A 268 8.86 13.74 10.33
N THR A 269 7.69 13.14 10.50
CA THR A 269 7.56 11.74 10.94
C THR A 269 8.15 10.79 9.90
N LEU A 270 7.81 10.96 8.61
CA LEU A 270 8.39 10.19 7.51
C LEU A 270 9.93 10.24 7.54
N LEU A 271 10.49 11.45 7.53
CA LEU A 271 11.95 11.63 7.49
C LEU A 271 12.63 11.07 8.74
N THR A 272 12.03 11.24 9.92
CA THR A 272 12.60 10.74 11.18
C THR A 272 12.74 9.23 11.17
N HIS A 273 11.69 8.50 10.77
CA HIS A 273 11.71 7.04 10.71
C HIS A 273 12.67 6.53 9.63
N ILE A 274 12.70 7.16 8.45
CA ILE A 274 13.66 6.82 7.38
C ILE A 274 15.11 7.02 7.84
N VAL A 275 15.41 8.16 8.48
CA VAL A 275 16.77 8.43 8.97
C VAL A 275 17.15 7.44 10.06
N GLN A 276 16.26 7.18 11.02
CA GLN A 276 16.48 6.16 12.06
C GLN A 276 16.74 4.77 11.46
N PHE A 277 15.97 4.37 10.45
CA PHE A 277 16.19 3.13 9.72
C PHE A 277 17.58 3.09 9.06
N LEU A 278 17.96 4.12 8.31
CA LEU A 278 19.27 4.20 7.66
C LEU A 278 20.46 4.24 8.65
N GLN A 279 20.26 4.65 9.90
CA GLN A 279 21.31 4.55 10.93
C GLN A 279 21.60 3.10 11.32
N HIS A 280 20.57 2.25 11.37
CA HIS A 280 20.67 0.84 11.74
C HIS A 280 20.97 -0.08 10.54
N HIS A 281 20.58 0.35 9.34
CA HIS A 281 20.71 -0.42 8.10
C HIS A 281 21.69 0.28 7.13
N ARG A 282 22.99 0.09 7.37
CA ARG A 282 24.07 0.92 6.77
C ARG A 282 24.27 0.77 5.27
N GLU A 283 23.78 -0.32 4.67
CA GLU A 283 23.90 -0.57 3.22
C GLU A 283 22.59 -0.32 2.46
N GLU A 284 21.52 0.04 3.16
CA GLU A 284 20.28 0.40 2.50
C GLU A 284 20.37 1.83 1.96
N VAL A 285 19.71 2.07 0.83
CA VAL A 285 19.54 3.38 0.22
C VAL A 285 18.04 3.61 0.04
N ILE A 286 17.54 4.76 0.47
CA ILE A 286 16.13 5.15 0.38
C ILE A 286 15.99 6.39 -0.48
N VAL A 287 14.98 6.38 -1.36
CA VAL A 287 14.59 7.52 -2.18
C VAL A 287 13.28 8.11 -1.64
N VAL A 288 13.26 9.40 -1.34
CA VAL A 288 12.05 10.17 -1.01
C VAL A 288 11.79 11.14 -2.16
N HIS A 289 10.64 11.00 -2.82
CA HIS A 289 10.22 11.86 -3.91
C HIS A 289 9.10 12.79 -3.45
N ASN A 290 9.44 14.06 -3.23
CA ASN A 290 8.48 15.11 -2.92
C ASN A 290 7.80 15.61 -4.20
N ARG A 291 6.47 15.62 -4.22
CA ARG A 291 5.65 16.00 -5.38
C ARG A 291 4.28 16.54 -4.95
N TRP A 292 3.54 17.19 -5.85
CA TRP A 292 2.28 17.87 -5.50
C TRP A 292 1.13 17.69 -6.51
N ASP A 293 1.20 16.67 -7.35
CA ASP A 293 0.03 16.19 -8.10
C ASP A 293 -1.12 15.87 -7.12
N GLY A 294 -2.35 16.25 -7.50
CA GLY A 294 -3.53 16.05 -6.68
C GLY A 294 -3.65 16.95 -5.44
N VAL A 295 -2.60 17.70 -5.05
CA VAL A 295 -2.66 18.62 -3.88
C VAL A 295 -3.39 19.91 -4.24
N PRO A 296 -4.54 20.23 -3.62
CA PRO A 296 -5.30 21.45 -3.91
C PRO A 296 -4.47 22.70 -3.64
N SER A 297 -4.67 23.76 -4.44
CA SER A 297 -3.98 25.04 -4.29
C SER A 297 -4.20 25.72 -2.94
N ASP A 298 -5.33 25.42 -2.28
CA ASP A 298 -5.67 25.91 -0.94
C ASP A 298 -4.97 25.16 0.20
N CYS A 299 -4.19 24.12 -0.10
CA CYS A 299 -3.25 23.48 0.81
C CYS A 299 -1.85 24.08 0.55
N PRO A 300 -1.35 24.98 1.42
CA PRO A 300 -0.07 25.65 1.19
C PRO A 300 1.08 24.65 1.05
N ARG A 301 1.84 24.77 -0.05
CA ARG A 301 3.00 23.93 -0.34
C ARG A 301 4.26 24.55 0.24
N PRO A 302 5.20 23.76 0.78
CA PRO A 302 6.46 24.28 1.27
C PRO A 302 7.37 24.71 0.11
N ASN A 303 8.19 25.72 0.35
CA ASN A 303 9.32 26.07 -0.50
C ASN A 303 10.55 25.18 -0.20
N ASP A 304 11.61 25.34 -0.99
CA ASP A 304 12.82 24.52 -0.85
C ASP A 304 13.53 24.69 0.49
N GLN A 305 13.52 25.90 1.04
CA GLN A 305 14.15 26.18 2.33
C GLN A 305 13.37 25.50 3.46
N GLU A 306 12.04 25.57 3.43
CA GLU A 306 11.18 24.94 4.44
C GLU A 306 11.35 23.41 4.47
N LEU A 307 11.44 22.76 3.30
CA LEU A 307 11.73 21.32 3.23
C LEU A 307 13.15 21.00 3.75
N LYS A 308 14.14 21.81 3.37
CA LYS A 308 15.53 21.65 3.83
C LYS A 308 15.65 21.84 5.33
N ASP A 309 14.92 22.77 5.93
CA ASP A 309 14.97 23.03 7.37
C ASP A 309 14.48 21.83 8.18
N VAL A 310 13.36 21.21 7.74
CA VAL A 310 12.87 19.97 8.37
C VAL A 310 13.90 18.84 8.21
N LEU A 311 14.47 18.69 7.02
CA LEU A 311 15.46 17.66 6.74
C LEU A 311 16.74 17.84 7.57
N ASN A 312 17.30 19.04 7.61
CA ASN A 312 18.51 19.38 8.37
C ASN A 312 18.30 19.16 9.87
N ASP A 313 17.10 19.47 10.37
CA ASP A 313 16.77 19.25 11.76
C ASP A 313 16.74 17.76 12.12
N VAL A 314 16.14 16.93 11.27
CA VAL A 314 16.13 15.46 11.44
C VAL A 314 17.53 14.85 11.31
N LEU A 315 18.37 15.40 10.44
CA LEU A 315 19.75 14.93 10.20
C LEU A 315 20.77 15.47 11.20
N ARG A 316 20.36 16.32 12.14
CA ARG A 316 21.28 16.91 13.11
C ARG A 316 22.02 15.82 13.88
N ASN A 317 23.36 15.91 13.87
CA ASN A 317 24.27 14.95 14.51
C ASN A 317 24.15 13.51 13.97
N LYS A 318 23.70 13.34 12.72
CA LYS A 318 23.60 12.03 12.05
C LYS A 318 24.73 11.85 11.06
N ASP A 319 25.26 10.63 10.99
CA ASP A 319 26.28 10.24 10.01
C ASP A 319 25.63 9.80 8.69
N LEU A 320 24.95 10.75 8.04
CA LEU A 320 24.20 10.52 6.81
C LEU A 320 24.26 11.78 5.94
N CYS A 321 24.60 11.61 4.67
CA CYS A 321 24.55 12.66 3.66
C CYS A 321 23.30 12.48 2.79
N VAL A 322 22.81 13.60 2.25
CA VAL A 322 21.66 13.59 1.34
C VAL A 322 22.17 13.57 -0.09
N GLY A 323 21.70 12.59 -0.88
CA GLY A 323 21.86 12.56 -2.32
C GLY A 323 20.73 13.28 -3.05
N ASN A 324 20.95 13.61 -4.31
CA ASN A 324 19.97 14.24 -5.20
C ASN A 324 19.74 13.39 -6.47
N GLN A 325 19.02 13.95 -7.45
CA GLN A 325 18.77 13.28 -8.73
C GLN A 325 20.06 12.96 -9.50
N ASP A 326 21.05 13.85 -9.51
CA ASP A 326 22.32 13.60 -10.20
C ASP A 326 23.10 12.45 -9.55
N ASP A 327 23.12 12.40 -8.21
CA ASP A 327 23.69 11.28 -7.47
C ASP A 327 22.97 9.96 -7.83
N MET A 328 21.63 9.97 -7.86
CA MET A 328 20.81 8.80 -8.23
C MET A 328 21.10 8.30 -9.65
N MET A 329 21.29 9.21 -10.60
CA MET A 329 21.43 8.88 -12.01
C MET A 329 22.87 8.59 -12.44
N ARG A 330 23.88 9.06 -11.71
CA ARG A 330 25.29 8.98 -12.17
C ARG A 330 26.19 8.15 -11.28
N LYS A 331 25.84 7.94 -10.02
CA LYS A 331 26.71 7.20 -9.09
C LYS A 331 26.42 5.71 -9.10
N SER A 332 27.46 4.94 -8.80
CA SER A 332 27.29 3.54 -8.42
C SER A 332 26.69 3.42 -7.03
N ILE A 333 26.09 2.26 -6.75
CA ILE A 333 25.55 1.92 -5.44
C ILE A 333 26.65 1.99 -4.37
N ARG A 334 27.86 1.51 -4.70
CA ARG A 334 29.06 1.57 -3.86
C ARG A 334 29.45 3.00 -3.51
N ALA A 335 29.45 3.90 -4.50
CA ALA A 335 29.81 5.30 -4.29
C ALA A 335 28.82 6.01 -3.38
N LEU A 336 27.50 5.81 -3.60
CA LEU A 336 26.47 6.37 -2.73
C LEU A 336 26.65 5.94 -1.27
N ARG A 337 26.90 4.65 -1.02
CA ARG A 337 27.13 4.12 0.33
C ARG A 337 28.42 4.66 0.95
N SER A 338 29.52 4.69 0.20
CA SER A 338 30.84 5.16 0.68
C SER A 338 30.82 6.65 1.03
N GLU A 339 30.11 7.45 0.24
CA GLU A 339 29.87 8.87 0.50
C GLU A 339 28.73 9.12 1.51
N LYS A 340 28.15 8.05 2.08
CA LYS A 340 27.03 8.10 3.03
C LYS A 340 25.77 8.78 2.48
N LYS A 341 25.66 8.92 1.15
CA LYS A 341 24.50 9.46 0.41
C LYS A 341 23.41 8.40 0.26
N ARG A 342 22.90 7.93 1.40
CA ARG A 342 21.95 6.80 1.47
C ARG A 342 20.50 7.24 1.62
N LEU A 343 20.26 8.53 1.83
CA LEU A 343 18.96 9.17 1.66
C LEU A 343 19.03 10.05 0.42
N ILE A 344 18.31 9.69 -0.63
CA ILE A 344 18.17 10.49 -1.84
C ILE A 344 16.85 11.25 -1.73
N VAL A 345 16.89 12.58 -1.83
CA VAL A 345 15.68 13.41 -1.82
C VAL A 345 15.50 14.04 -3.19
N LEU A 346 14.34 13.76 -3.79
CA LEU A 346 13.92 14.26 -5.09
C LEU A 346 12.77 15.25 -4.90
N LYS A 347 12.64 16.17 -5.87
CA LYS A 347 11.56 17.14 -5.91
C LYS A 347 11.10 17.31 -7.34
N ASP A 348 9.81 17.08 -7.59
CA ASP A 348 9.17 17.26 -8.91
C ASP A 348 9.97 16.59 -10.05
N THR A 349 10.56 15.43 -9.76
CA THR A 349 11.38 14.69 -10.71
C THR A 349 10.46 14.05 -11.75
N ALA A 350 10.80 14.24 -13.03
CA ALA A 350 10.04 13.66 -14.13
C ALA A 350 9.99 12.13 -14.01
N GLN A 351 8.82 11.57 -14.28
CA GLN A 351 8.58 10.14 -14.25
C GLN A 351 7.67 9.71 -15.40
N ILE A 352 7.77 8.45 -15.77
CA ILE A 352 6.82 7.78 -16.66
C ILE A 352 6.13 6.65 -15.90
N SER A 353 4.84 6.44 -16.14
CA SER A 353 4.01 5.49 -15.39
C SER A 353 3.09 4.71 -16.31
N ASN A 354 2.71 3.49 -15.92
CA ASN A 354 1.59 2.77 -16.54
C ASN A 354 0.21 3.27 -16.05
N TYR A 355 0.19 4.22 -15.10
CA TYR A 355 -1.03 4.80 -14.57
C TYR A 355 -1.82 5.58 -15.64
N ASP A 356 -3.12 5.36 -15.62
CA ASP A 356 -4.10 6.03 -16.47
C ASP A 356 -5.42 6.04 -15.69
N ASP A 357 -6.06 7.21 -15.54
CA ASP A 357 -7.24 7.36 -14.66
C ASP A 357 -8.36 6.37 -15.01
N ASP A 358 -8.62 6.17 -16.31
CA ASP A 358 -9.67 5.26 -16.78
C ASP A 358 -9.25 3.80 -16.60
N ALA A 359 -7.99 3.45 -16.89
CA ALA A 359 -7.52 2.08 -16.74
C ALA A 359 -7.38 1.66 -15.27
N ASN A 360 -6.98 2.56 -14.37
CA ASN A 360 -6.82 2.28 -12.95
C ASN A 360 -8.15 2.33 -12.20
N ALA A 361 -9.18 3.00 -12.72
CA ALA A 361 -10.56 2.96 -12.20
C ALA A 361 -11.25 1.61 -12.49
N THR A 362 -10.72 0.53 -11.91
CA THR A 362 -11.13 -0.86 -12.17
C THR A 362 -11.37 -1.65 -10.88
N LEU A 363 -12.18 -2.70 -10.98
CA LEU A 363 -12.39 -3.69 -9.92
C LEU A 363 -11.73 -5.04 -10.22
N THR A 364 -11.20 -5.22 -11.44
CA THR A 364 -10.69 -6.51 -11.91
C THR A 364 -9.21 -6.48 -12.26
N GLY A 365 -8.63 -5.31 -12.50
CA GLY A 365 -7.23 -5.14 -12.89
C GLY A 365 -6.93 -5.45 -14.37
N ASP A 366 -7.91 -5.85 -15.18
CA ASP A 366 -7.67 -6.26 -16.59
C ASP A 366 -7.14 -5.09 -17.44
N SER A 367 -7.74 -3.91 -17.29
CA SER A 367 -7.29 -2.69 -17.95
C SER A 367 -5.86 -2.28 -17.56
N MET A 368 -5.46 -2.54 -16.31
CA MET A 368 -4.10 -2.27 -15.84
C MET A 368 -3.08 -3.24 -16.43
N VAL A 369 -3.47 -4.52 -16.56
CA VAL A 369 -2.68 -5.54 -17.28
C VAL A 369 -2.47 -5.14 -18.74
N ASP A 370 -3.51 -4.66 -19.42
CA ASP A 370 -3.42 -4.19 -20.80
C ASP A 370 -2.48 -2.98 -20.95
N LYS A 371 -2.49 -2.05 -19.99
CA LYS A 371 -1.55 -0.93 -19.94
C LYS A 371 -0.11 -1.39 -19.77
N LEU A 372 0.17 -2.34 -18.88
CA LEU A 372 1.51 -2.92 -18.73
C LEU A 372 1.97 -3.64 -19.99
N HIS A 373 1.10 -4.44 -20.63
CA HIS A 373 1.44 -5.07 -21.90
C HIS A 373 1.75 -4.03 -22.98
N THR A 374 0.96 -2.97 -23.08
CA THR A 374 1.18 -1.89 -24.04
C THR A 374 2.50 -1.18 -23.78
N MET A 375 2.75 -0.79 -22.53
CA MET A 375 4.02 -0.18 -22.11
C MET A 375 5.21 -1.12 -22.36
N SER A 376 5.05 -2.44 -22.22
CA SER A 376 6.14 -3.40 -22.47
C SER A 376 6.44 -3.64 -23.96
N ARG A 377 5.46 -3.35 -24.85
CA ARG A 377 5.65 -3.47 -26.31
C ARG A 377 6.42 -2.29 -26.87
N ASP A 378 6.22 -1.11 -26.30
CA ASP A 378 7.03 0.08 -26.57
C ASP A 378 7.49 0.69 -25.24
N PRO A 379 8.52 0.09 -24.60
CA PRO A 379 9.06 0.60 -23.35
C PRO A 379 9.42 2.08 -23.47
N PRO A 380 9.17 2.89 -22.43
CA PRO A 380 9.53 4.30 -22.43
C PRO A 380 10.97 4.53 -22.86
N LYS A 381 11.16 5.24 -23.97
CA LYS A 381 12.47 5.63 -24.48
C LYS A 381 12.78 7.05 -24.04
N GLY A 382 14.03 7.31 -23.66
CA GLY A 382 14.50 8.63 -23.23
C GLY A 382 14.87 8.67 -21.74
N HIS A 383 15.55 9.74 -21.35
CA HIS A 383 16.13 9.88 -20.02
C HIS A 383 15.09 10.33 -18.97
N HIS A 384 14.10 9.48 -18.68
CA HIS A 384 13.26 9.64 -17.50
C HIS A 384 13.99 9.10 -16.27
N PRO A 385 14.24 9.89 -15.22
CA PRO A 385 14.92 9.39 -14.02
C PRO A 385 14.18 8.23 -13.33
N ILE A 386 12.85 8.20 -13.46
CA ILE A 386 11.98 7.22 -12.79
C ILE A 386 11.01 6.58 -13.78
N THR A 387 10.90 5.26 -13.72
CA THR A 387 9.81 4.48 -14.31
C THR A 387 8.96 3.87 -13.19
N LEU A 388 7.69 4.25 -13.12
CA LEU A 388 6.77 3.86 -12.06
C LEU A 388 5.81 2.78 -12.57
N LEU A 389 5.84 1.61 -11.93
CA LEU A 389 4.99 0.46 -12.21
C LEU A 389 3.93 0.36 -11.09
N GLN A 390 2.80 1.00 -11.32
CA GLN A 390 1.67 1.10 -10.41
C GLN A 390 0.79 -0.15 -10.50
N CYS A 391 0.68 -0.87 -9.38
CA CYS A 391 -0.08 -2.10 -9.24
C CYS A 391 -1.44 -1.88 -8.54
N GLN A 392 -1.70 -0.67 -8.07
CA GLN A 392 -2.91 -0.32 -7.33
C GLN A 392 -4.04 0.19 -8.23
N ALA A 393 -5.26 -0.21 -7.90
CA ALA A 393 -6.47 0.24 -8.56
C ALA A 393 -7.10 1.41 -7.81
N THR A 394 -7.63 2.38 -8.55
CA THR A 394 -8.36 3.53 -8.02
C THR A 394 -9.86 3.29 -8.13
N ALA A 395 -10.35 2.22 -7.50
CA ALA A 395 -11.79 1.90 -7.45
C ALA A 395 -12.64 3.06 -6.87
N THR A 396 -11.99 3.94 -6.11
CA THR A 396 -12.52 5.20 -5.58
C THR A 396 -12.82 6.25 -6.66
N ASN A 397 -12.43 6.04 -7.92
CA ASN A 397 -12.85 6.87 -9.07
C ASN A 397 -14.14 6.36 -9.72
N ILE A 398 -14.62 5.16 -9.37
CA ILE A 398 -15.87 4.61 -9.90
C ILE A 398 -17.03 5.12 -9.04
N ARG A 399 -17.81 6.06 -9.58
CA ARG A 399 -18.92 6.72 -8.86
C ARG A 399 -19.82 5.73 -8.12
N ASP A 400 -20.30 4.70 -8.80
CA ASP A 400 -21.24 3.73 -8.21
C ASP A 400 -20.60 2.94 -7.06
N VAL A 401 -19.29 2.69 -7.14
CA VAL A 401 -18.54 2.00 -6.07
C VAL A 401 -18.42 2.89 -4.84
N ILE A 402 -18.17 4.19 -5.02
CA ILE A 402 -18.18 5.15 -3.90
C ILE A 402 -19.57 5.19 -3.28
N VAL A 403 -20.64 5.31 -4.08
CA VAL A 403 -22.04 5.30 -3.60
C VAL A 403 -22.30 4.05 -2.77
N ALA A 404 -21.95 2.87 -3.30
CA ALA A 404 -22.13 1.61 -2.62
C ALA A 404 -21.30 1.52 -1.31
N SER A 405 -20.06 1.99 -1.34
CA SER A 405 -19.15 1.94 -0.20
C SER A 405 -19.53 2.91 0.90
N VAL A 406 -20.05 4.10 0.57
CA VAL A 406 -20.52 5.11 1.52
C VAL A 406 -21.88 4.73 2.12
N LEU A 407 -22.81 4.21 1.31
CA LEU A 407 -24.14 3.82 1.79
C LEU A 407 -24.12 2.53 2.62
N ASN A 408 -23.17 1.64 2.37
CA ASN A 408 -22.95 0.42 3.16
C ASN A 408 -21.63 0.48 3.95
N SER A 409 -21.16 1.69 4.28
CA SER A 409 -19.85 1.85 4.93
C SER A 409 -19.86 1.17 6.29
N ASP A 410 -19.17 0.05 6.37
CA ASP A 410 -18.58 -0.47 7.59
C ASP A 410 -17.05 -0.40 7.40
N VAL A 411 -16.31 -0.40 8.50
CA VAL A 411 -14.86 -0.19 8.61
C VAL A 411 -14.05 -1.19 7.74
N SER A 412 -14.67 -2.26 7.26
CA SER A 412 -14.12 -3.39 6.51
C SER A 412 -14.48 -3.46 5.01
N THR A 413 -15.30 -2.54 4.50
CA THR A 413 -15.82 -2.58 3.10
C THR A 413 -15.02 -1.72 2.11
N SER A 414 -13.76 -1.38 2.42
CA SER A 414 -12.93 -0.53 1.55
C SER A 414 -12.83 -1.08 0.12
N PRO A 415 -13.23 -0.31 -0.91
CA PRO A 415 -13.08 -0.73 -2.30
C PRO A 415 -11.61 -0.87 -2.73
N ILE A 416 -10.69 -0.16 -2.07
CA ILE A 416 -9.25 -0.31 -2.30
C ILE A 416 -8.82 -1.70 -1.83
N LEU A 417 -9.25 -2.11 -0.62
CA LEU A 417 -8.94 -3.44 -0.09
C LEU A 417 -9.56 -4.56 -0.93
N ALA A 418 -10.74 -4.33 -1.50
CA ALA A 418 -11.45 -5.26 -2.37
C ALA A 418 -10.73 -5.58 -3.70
N THR A 419 -9.91 -4.63 -4.17
CA THR A 419 -9.20 -4.74 -5.45
C THR A 419 -7.77 -5.23 -5.27
N LYS A 420 -7.13 -4.93 -4.14
CA LYS A 420 -5.75 -5.30 -3.83
C LYS A 420 -5.38 -6.73 -4.24
N PRO A 421 -5.98 -7.80 -3.68
CA PRO A 421 -5.54 -9.14 -4.03
C PRO A 421 -5.98 -9.60 -5.43
N VAL A 422 -7.04 -8.99 -5.99
CA VAL A 422 -7.52 -9.26 -7.34
C VAL A 422 -6.53 -8.73 -8.38
N CYS A 423 -6.08 -7.49 -8.20
CA CYS A 423 -5.08 -6.86 -9.07
C CYS A 423 -3.73 -7.52 -8.91
N ASP A 424 -3.27 -7.74 -7.68
CA ASP A 424 -1.96 -8.33 -7.41
C ASP A 424 -1.77 -9.73 -8.02
N HIS A 425 -2.80 -10.57 -7.93
CA HIS A 425 -2.79 -11.90 -8.52
C HIS A 425 -2.61 -11.90 -10.06
N LYS A 426 -2.78 -10.74 -10.72
CA LYS A 426 -2.55 -10.55 -12.15
C LYS A 426 -1.28 -9.76 -12.44
N MET A 427 -1.12 -8.62 -11.76
CA MET A 427 -0.06 -7.63 -12.02
C MET A 427 1.32 -8.14 -11.58
N LEU A 428 1.42 -8.70 -10.37
CA LEU A 428 2.72 -9.13 -9.82
C LEU A 428 3.34 -10.34 -10.55
N PRO A 429 2.58 -11.40 -10.92
CA PRO A 429 3.13 -12.44 -11.79
C PRO A 429 3.57 -11.91 -13.16
N LEU A 430 2.81 -10.96 -13.73
CA LEU A 430 3.14 -10.35 -15.01
C LEU A 430 4.47 -9.59 -14.95
N LEU A 431 4.65 -8.77 -13.91
CA LEU A 431 5.90 -8.06 -13.65
C LEU A 431 7.05 -9.00 -13.36
N ARG A 432 6.84 -10.14 -12.70
CA ARG A 432 7.90 -11.13 -12.52
C ARG A 432 8.32 -11.81 -13.83
N GLY A 433 7.45 -11.83 -14.83
CA GLY A 433 7.69 -12.43 -16.14
C GLY A 433 8.42 -11.53 -17.13
N GLU A 434 8.28 -11.87 -18.42
CA GLU A 434 8.95 -11.15 -19.52
C GLU A 434 8.51 -9.68 -19.65
N VAL A 435 7.30 -9.35 -19.19
CA VAL A 435 6.82 -7.95 -19.21
C VAL A 435 7.67 -7.09 -18.29
N GLY A 436 7.89 -7.48 -17.04
CA GLY A 436 8.74 -6.68 -16.15
C GLY A 436 10.19 -6.64 -16.60
N LYS A 437 10.75 -7.76 -17.11
CA LYS A 437 12.12 -7.76 -17.67
C LYS A 437 12.32 -6.71 -18.76
N LYS A 438 11.34 -6.53 -19.65
CA LYS A 438 11.37 -5.48 -20.68
C LYS A 438 11.25 -4.08 -20.07
N LEU A 439 10.34 -3.90 -19.12
CA LEU A 439 10.08 -2.61 -18.48
C LEU A 439 11.23 -2.13 -17.59
N VAL A 440 12.10 -3.02 -17.13
CA VAL A 440 13.29 -2.65 -16.35
C VAL A 440 14.57 -2.51 -17.18
N ALA A 441 14.52 -2.70 -18.50
CA ALA A 441 15.74 -2.70 -19.32
C ALA A 441 16.37 -1.31 -19.50
N GLU A 442 15.57 -0.25 -19.47
CA GLU A 442 15.96 1.13 -19.79
C GLU A 442 16.77 1.81 -18.68
N GLU A 443 17.37 2.98 -18.96
CA GLU A 443 18.21 3.72 -17.99
C GLU A 443 17.39 4.60 -17.02
N SER A 444 16.66 3.97 -16.10
CA SER A 444 15.86 4.64 -15.08
C SER A 444 15.78 3.83 -13.79
N VAL A 445 15.67 4.51 -12.63
CA VAL A 445 15.24 3.82 -11.40
C VAL A 445 13.82 3.34 -11.62
N VAL A 446 13.59 2.04 -11.51
CA VAL A 446 12.25 1.48 -11.64
C VAL A 446 11.64 1.34 -10.26
N VAL A 447 10.38 1.71 -10.12
CA VAL A 447 9.65 1.63 -8.85
C VAL A 447 8.44 0.73 -9.05
N VAL A 448 8.30 -0.30 -8.21
CA VAL A 448 7.07 -1.12 -8.15
C VAL A 448 6.24 -0.62 -6.98
N LEU A 449 5.10 0.01 -7.28
CA LEU A 449 4.30 0.75 -6.31
C LEU A 449 2.92 0.09 -6.12
N ASN A 450 2.46 -0.03 -4.87
CA ASN A 450 1.20 -0.70 -4.55
C ASN A 450 0.50 -0.16 -3.29
N ASP A 451 -0.83 -0.28 -3.25
CA ASP A 451 -1.64 -0.12 -2.03
C ASP A 451 -1.43 -1.33 -1.11
N PHE A 452 -1.65 -1.15 0.18
CA PHE A 452 -1.47 -2.18 1.23
C PHE A 452 -0.19 -2.98 1.02
N PHE A 453 0.92 -2.23 1.00
CA PHE A 453 2.23 -2.73 0.63
C PHE A 453 2.59 -4.00 1.40
N ASP A 454 3.00 -5.04 0.67
CA ASP A 454 3.20 -6.37 1.22
C ASP A 454 4.52 -7.01 0.75
N GLY A 455 4.81 -8.17 1.34
CA GLY A 455 6.03 -8.91 1.02
C GLY A 455 6.06 -9.42 -0.42
N ALA A 456 4.91 -9.70 -1.05
CA ALA A 456 4.88 -10.14 -2.44
C ALA A 456 5.32 -9.04 -3.42
N THR A 457 4.85 -7.81 -3.18
CA THR A 457 5.27 -6.62 -3.93
C THR A 457 6.78 -6.39 -3.76
N ALA A 458 7.27 -6.46 -2.52
CA ALA A 458 8.69 -6.34 -2.21
C ALA A 458 9.53 -7.42 -2.91
N ASP A 459 9.13 -8.68 -2.81
CA ASP A 459 9.84 -9.83 -3.37
C ASP A 459 9.95 -9.73 -4.90
N VAL A 460 8.87 -9.34 -5.59
CA VAL A 460 8.90 -9.16 -7.06
C VAL A 460 9.87 -8.05 -7.45
N ALA A 461 9.84 -6.89 -6.78
CA ALA A 461 10.75 -5.78 -7.05
C ALA A 461 12.22 -6.15 -6.78
N ILE A 462 12.49 -6.82 -5.66
CA ILE A 462 13.83 -7.26 -5.27
C ILE A 462 14.39 -8.30 -6.25
N ASN A 463 13.56 -9.24 -6.72
CA ASN A 463 13.97 -10.23 -7.72
C ASN A 463 14.26 -9.56 -9.07
N LEU A 464 13.41 -8.63 -9.53
CA LEU A 464 13.69 -7.83 -10.73
C LEU A 464 14.98 -7.01 -10.60
N CYS A 465 15.23 -6.43 -9.43
CA CYS A 465 16.47 -5.73 -9.12
C CYS A 465 17.69 -6.67 -9.24
N ARG A 466 17.61 -7.85 -8.62
CA ARG A 466 18.67 -8.86 -8.64
C ARG A 466 19.02 -9.26 -10.06
N ASP A 467 18.02 -9.56 -10.87
CA ASP A 467 18.18 -9.99 -12.26
C ASP A 467 18.78 -8.87 -13.14
N ARG A 468 18.32 -7.63 -12.93
CA ARG A 468 18.79 -6.45 -13.68
C ARG A 468 20.26 -6.10 -13.41
N LEU A 469 20.75 -6.37 -12.19
CA LEU A 469 22.13 -6.06 -11.81
C LEU A 469 23.15 -7.11 -12.30
N GLY A 470 22.67 -8.29 -12.70
CA GLY A 470 23.46 -9.44 -13.17
C GLY A 470 23.95 -10.29 -12.00
#